data_AF-L7KMU6-F1
#
_entry.id   AF-L7KMU6-F1
#
_cell.length_a   1.000
_cell.length_b   1.000
_cell.length_c   1.000
_cell.angle_alpha   90.00
_cell.angle_beta   90.00
_cell.angle_gamma   90.00
#
_symmetry.space_group_name_H-M   'P 1'
#
loop_
_entity.id
_entity.type
_entity.pdbx_description
1 polymer ?
#
loop_
_entity_poly.entity_id
_entity_poly.type
_entity_poly.pdbx_seq_one_letter_code
_entity_poly.pdbx_strand_id
1 'polypeptide(L)'
;MAQMHTRGVRTREYDEEALAINARPVRFDWAGVPLEYIPGEPYATHFWNVMHLVLPEGERAMADVFAQALALIDDQRLREEVVGFVGQEATHAASHEGFRKYLIVNGVEIGPVMARIEFAVEKIFGDHGITGQRARRAWLCERLGIYAAAEHFTAVVGEWLLDNVAFDEVGVDPTMLDLLRWHGAEELEHRNVAFDAFQYVDGGYFRRARTALIASTGLAALWFSTAAHLYRNDKTITRRRAWPVAFALASRRQMIPGISFLFEQIYLYLRPGFHPSSMGDIDKAVRYLAISPAARAAEL
;
A
#
# COMPACT_ATOMS: atom_id res chain seq x y z
N MET A 1 25.91 29.50 -23.06
CA MET A 1 25.43 28.58 -21.99
C MET A 1 24.11 27.99 -22.46
N ALA A 2 24.14 26.78 -23.01
CA ALA A 2 22.94 26.11 -23.52
C ALA A 2 22.22 25.42 -22.35
N GLN A 3 20.97 25.83 -22.08
CA GLN A 3 20.07 25.11 -21.20
C GLN A 3 19.77 23.75 -21.83
N MET A 4 20.25 22.69 -21.20
CA MET A 4 19.93 21.32 -21.56
C MET A 4 18.52 21.03 -21.04
N HIS A 5 17.52 21.31 -21.88
CA HIS A 5 16.13 20.91 -21.65
C HIS A 5 16.10 19.38 -21.66
N THR A 6 15.99 18.78 -20.47
CA THR A 6 15.71 17.35 -20.35
C THR A 6 14.30 17.16 -20.87
N ARG A 7 14.14 16.60 -22.07
CA ARG A 7 12.84 16.16 -22.57
C ARG A 7 12.29 15.16 -21.54
N GLY A 8 11.28 15.57 -20.78
CA GLY A 8 10.46 14.64 -20.01
C GLY A 8 9.99 13.53 -20.95
N VAL A 9 10.15 12.29 -20.52
CA VAL A 9 9.54 11.15 -21.21
C VAL A 9 8.03 11.39 -21.11
N ARG A 10 7.32 11.46 -22.25
CA ARG A 10 5.85 11.46 -22.23
C ARG A 10 5.43 10.17 -21.53
N THR A 11 4.74 10.30 -20.41
CA THR A 11 4.07 9.15 -19.78
C THR A 11 3.01 8.63 -20.75
N ARG A 12 2.74 7.33 -20.69
CA ARG A 12 1.83 6.69 -21.63
C ARG A 12 0.41 7.19 -21.32
N GLU A 13 -0.29 7.67 -22.34
CA GLU A 13 -1.69 8.07 -22.22
C GLU A 13 -2.55 6.79 -22.20
N TYR A 14 -3.34 6.63 -21.15
CA TYR A 14 -4.32 5.56 -20.98
C TYR A 14 -5.72 6.19 -21.04
N ASP A 15 -6.15 6.61 -22.23
CA ASP A 15 -7.39 7.37 -22.44
C ASP A 15 -8.66 6.67 -21.91
N GLU A 16 -8.62 5.35 -21.72
CA GLU A 16 -9.75 4.55 -21.21
C GLU A 16 -9.73 4.37 -19.67
N GLU A 17 -8.64 4.73 -18.98
CA GLU A 17 -8.46 4.58 -17.51
C GLU A 17 -8.38 5.92 -16.76
N ALA A 18 -8.57 7.05 -17.44
CA ALA A 18 -8.52 8.38 -16.85
C ALA A 18 -9.75 8.65 -15.96
N LEU A 19 -9.81 8.00 -14.80
CA LEU A 19 -10.77 8.27 -13.75
C LEU A 19 -10.27 9.45 -12.91
N ALA A 20 -11.17 10.39 -12.58
CA ALA A 20 -10.84 11.47 -11.67
C ALA A 20 -10.62 10.92 -10.26
N ILE A 21 -9.36 10.88 -9.81
CA ILE A 21 -8.96 10.43 -8.48
C ILE A 21 -9.39 11.49 -7.46
N ASN A 22 -10.40 11.17 -6.65
CA ASN A 22 -10.93 12.05 -5.63
C ASN A 22 -10.90 11.36 -4.27
N ALA A 23 -10.40 12.07 -3.26
CA ALA A 23 -10.44 11.61 -1.88
C ALA A 23 -11.89 11.53 -1.38
N ARG A 24 -12.26 10.36 -0.84
CA ARG A 24 -13.59 10.12 -0.26
C ARG A 24 -13.47 10.18 1.26
N PRO A 25 -14.23 11.02 1.99
CA PRO A 25 -14.07 11.16 3.44
C PRO A 25 -14.73 10.01 4.23
N VAL A 26 -14.30 8.77 3.96
CA VAL A 26 -14.87 7.56 4.55
C VAL A 26 -14.63 7.48 6.06
N ARG A 27 -15.52 6.78 6.76
CA ARG A 27 -15.41 6.48 8.19
C ARG A 27 -15.88 5.07 8.46
N PHE A 28 -15.20 4.41 9.38
CA PHE A 28 -15.52 3.06 9.81
C PHE A 28 -15.85 3.04 11.30
N ASP A 29 -16.89 2.29 11.68
CA ASP A 29 -17.26 2.05 13.07
C ASP A 29 -16.72 0.70 13.53
N TRP A 30 -15.77 0.74 14.46
CA TRP A 30 -15.12 -0.46 15.00
C TRP A 30 -15.91 -1.12 16.13
N ALA A 31 -17.02 -0.55 16.57
CA ALA A 31 -17.83 -1.10 17.64
C ALA A 31 -18.29 -2.54 17.31
N GLY A 32 -17.88 -3.49 18.14
CA GLY A 32 -18.26 -4.90 17.99
C GLY A 32 -17.39 -5.70 17.02
N VAL A 33 -16.45 -5.07 16.31
CA VAL A 33 -15.51 -5.80 15.43
C VAL A 33 -14.60 -6.69 16.29
N PRO A 34 -14.58 -8.02 16.10
CA PRO A 34 -13.73 -8.90 16.89
C PRO A 34 -12.25 -8.67 16.58
N LEU A 35 -11.37 -8.86 17.57
CA LEU A 35 -9.92 -8.81 17.35
C LEU A 35 -9.43 -9.88 16.37
N GLU A 36 -10.12 -11.03 16.32
CA GLU A 36 -9.98 -12.05 15.29
C GLU A 36 -11.14 -11.90 14.29
N TYR A 37 -11.01 -10.94 13.37
CA TYR A 37 -12.03 -10.65 12.34
C TYR A 37 -12.04 -11.62 11.16
N ILE A 38 -11.07 -12.54 11.08
CA ILE A 38 -11.10 -13.67 10.15
C ILE A 38 -11.36 -14.94 10.97
N PRO A 39 -12.60 -15.47 10.97
CA PRO A 39 -12.99 -16.54 11.88
C PRO A 39 -12.11 -17.80 11.76
N GLY A 40 -11.50 -18.21 12.87
CA GLY A 40 -10.68 -19.42 12.92
C GLY A 40 -9.28 -19.27 12.30
N GLU A 41 -8.90 -18.05 11.93
CA GLU A 41 -7.65 -17.74 11.22
C GLU A 41 -6.84 -16.65 11.94
N PRO A 42 -6.35 -16.92 13.17
CA PRO A 42 -5.66 -15.93 13.98
C PRO A 42 -4.35 -15.45 13.35
N TYR A 43 -3.63 -16.31 12.62
CA TYR A 43 -2.41 -15.88 11.92
C TYR A 43 -2.74 -14.95 10.75
N ALA A 44 -3.79 -15.23 9.97
CA ALA A 44 -4.20 -14.38 8.86
C ALA A 44 -4.67 -13.02 9.38
N THR A 45 -5.47 -12.99 10.45
CA THR A 45 -5.86 -11.75 11.14
C THR A 45 -4.62 -10.91 11.50
N HIS A 46 -3.60 -11.51 12.13
CA HIS A 46 -2.37 -10.77 12.46
C HIS A 46 -1.52 -10.39 11.26
N PHE A 47 -1.61 -11.13 10.16
CA PHE A 47 -0.97 -10.77 8.89
C PHE A 47 -1.59 -9.49 8.31
N TRP A 48 -2.92 -9.36 8.34
CA TRP A 48 -3.62 -8.16 7.87
C TRP A 48 -3.54 -7.01 8.86
N ASN A 49 -3.45 -7.29 10.17
CA ASN A 49 -3.16 -6.26 11.17
C ASN A 49 -1.89 -5.45 10.88
N VAL A 50 -0.92 -6.03 10.16
CA VAL A 50 0.28 -5.31 9.72
C VAL A 50 -0.08 -4.08 8.89
N MET A 51 -1.10 -4.14 8.03
CA MET A 51 -1.55 -2.98 7.23
C MET A 51 -1.86 -1.80 8.13
N HIS A 52 -2.63 -2.00 9.19
CA HIS A 52 -3.03 -0.93 10.09
C HIS A 52 -1.86 -0.31 10.89
N LEU A 53 -0.72 -1.00 10.95
CA LEU A 53 0.48 -0.49 11.61
C LEU A 53 1.41 0.22 10.63
N VAL A 54 1.65 -0.39 9.46
CA VAL A 54 2.65 0.07 8.49
C VAL A 54 2.10 1.15 7.57
N LEU A 55 0.89 0.97 7.04
CA LEU A 55 0.33 1.85 6.02
C LEU A 55 0.17 3.29 6.50
N PRO A 56 -0.36 3.60 7.69
CA PRO A 56 -0.53 5.01 8.07
C PRO A 56 0.76 5.83 8.13
N GLU A 57 1.89 5.20 8.46
CA GLU A 57 3.18 5.89 8.48
C GLU A 57 3.84 5.89 7.09
N GLY A 58 3.65 4.82 6.32
CA GLY A 58 4.15 4.69 4.95
C GLY A 58 3.45 5.64 3.98
N GLU A 59 2.13 5.69 3.99
CA GLU A 59 1.28 6.48 3.08
C GLU A 59 1.44 7.98 3.31
N ARG A 60 1.57 8.43 4.56
CA ARG A 60 1.91 9.83 4.84
C ARG A 60 3.28 10.21 4.29
N ALA A 61 4.28 9.38 4.51
CA ALA A 61 5.63 9.63 4.02
C ALA A 61 5.70 9.53 2.49
N MET A 62 4.90 8.65 1.89
CA MET A 62 4.70 8.52 0.46
C MET A 62 4.07 9.79 -0.12
N ALA A 63 2.92 10.21 0.43
CA ALA A 63 2.23 11.43 0.05
C ALA A 63 3.15 12.66 0.12
N ASP A 64 3.96 12.80 1.17
CA ASP A 64 4.95 13.88 1.30
C ASP A 64 6.01 13.85 0.19
N VAL A 65 6.46 12.67 -0.21
CA VAL A 65 7.44 12.49 -1.30
C VAL A 65 6.83 12.81 -2.66
N PHE A 66 5.60 12.36 -2.93
CA PHE A 66 4.91 12.66 -4.18
C PHE A 66 4.51 14.15 -4.26
N ALA A 67 4.13 14.77 -3.14
CA ALA A 67 3.90 16.21 -3.08
C ALA A 67 5.16 17.02 -3.42
N GLN A 68 6.35 16.58 -2.97
CA GLN A 68 7.63 17.21 -3.37
C GLN A 68 7.91 17.05 -4.87
N ALA A 69 7.50 15.93 -5.47
CA ALA A 69 7.70 15.65 -6.89
C ALA A 69 6.85 16.55 -7.80
N LEU A 70 5.71 17.09 -7.33
CA LEU A 70 4.84 18.00 -8.10
C LEU A 70 5.59 19.21 -8.67
N ALA A 71 6.63 19.70 -7.98
CA ALA A 71 7.46 20.82 -8.47
C ALA A 71 8.35 20.46 -9.67
N LEU A 72 8.44 19.18 -10.03
CA LEU A 72 9.23 18.64 -11.13
C LEU A 72 8.36 18.06 -12.26
N ILE A 73 7.03 18.11 -12.11
CA ILE A 73 6.06 17.55 -13.05
C ILE A 73 5.34 18.69 -13.75
N ASP A 74 5.66 18.87 -15.04
CA ASP A 74 5.04 19.88 -15.91
C ASP A 74 3.87 19.32 -16.74
N ASP A 75 3.69 17.99 -16.75
CA ASP A 75 2.54 17.32 -17.35
C ASP A 75 1.30 17.56 -16.49
N GLN A 76 0.33 18.29 -17.02
CA GLN A 76 -0.84 18.72 -16.26
C GLN A 76 -1.73 17.54 -15.82
N ARG A 77 -1.86 16.50 -16.65
CA ARG A 77 -2.66 15.30 -16.32
C ARG A 77 -2.01 14.56 -15.15
N LEU A 78 -0.72 14.25 -15.27
CA LEU A 78 0.02 13.55 -14.21
C LEU A 78 0.06 14.38 -12.92
N ARG A 79 0.16 15.71 -13.04
CA ARG A 79 0.11 16.60 -11.88
C ARG A 79 -1.23 16.52 -11.15
N GLU A 80 -2.35 16.49 -11.88
CA GLU A 80 -3.69 16.34 -11.31
C GLU A 80 -3.87 14.96 -10.65
N GLU A 81 -3.41 13.90 -11.30
CA GLU A 81 -3.43 12.54 -10.75
C GLU A 81 -2.61 12.42 -9.46
N VAL A 82 -1.41 12.99 -9.42
CA VAL A 82 -0.56 13.01 -8.21
C VAL A 82 -1.20 13.81 -7.08
N VAL A 83 -1.92 14.90 -7.38
CA VAL A 83 -2.66 15.65 -6.37
C VAL A 83 -3.82 14.81 -5.80
N GLY A 84 -4.57 14.12 -6.66
CA GLY A 84 -5.65 13.22 -6.25
C GLY A 84 -5.14 12.08 -5.36
N PHE A 85 -4.06 11.43 -5.81
CA PHE A 85 -3.33 10.40 -5.08
C PHE A 85 -2.96 10.86 -3.67
N VAL A 86 -2.24 11.98 -3.54
CA VAL A 86 -1.85 12.55 -2.23
C VAL A 86 -3.05 12.77 -1.30
N GLY A 87 -4.22 13.12 -1.86
CA GLY A 87 -5.46 13.26 -1.09
C GLY A 87 -6.05 11.94 -0.59
N GLN A 88 -6.04 10.89 -1.41
CA GLN A 88 -6.53 9.55 -1.03
C GLN A 88 -5.63 8.91 0.03
N GLU A 89 -4.31 8.98 -0.14
CA GLU A 89 -3.32 8.46 0.83
C GLU A 89 -3.53 8.97 2.26
N ALA A 90 -3.88 10.26 2.40
CA ALA A 90 -4.18 10.84 3.71
C ALA A 90 -5.44 10.21 4.35
N THR A 91 -6.41 9.82 3.53
CA THR A 91 -7.65 9.17 3.95
C THR A 91 -7.41 7.69 4.28
N HIS A 92 -6.63 6.97 3.48
CA HIS A 92 -6.19 5.60 3.78
C HIS A 92 -5.48 5.55 5.12
N ALA A 93 -4.50 6.43 5.31
CA ALA A 93 -3.70 6.49 6.53
C ALA A 93 -4.57 6.75 7.77
N ALA A 94 -5.53 7.67 7.66
CA ALA A 94 -6.46 7.98 8.75
C ALA A 94 -7.39 6.79 9.08
N SER A 95 -7.88 6.09 8.06
CA SER A 95 -8.79 4.94 8.21
C SER A 95 -8.08 3.75 8.87
N HIS A 96 -6.89 3.40 8.40
CA HIS A 96 -6.05 2.35 8.98
C HIS A 96 -5.58 2.70 10.39
N GLU A 97 -5.23 3.96 10.65
CA GLU A 97 -4.92 4.43 12.00
C GLU A 97 -6.11 4.30 12.96
N GLY A 98 -7.34 4.48 12.46
CA GLY A 98 -8.55 4.24 13.22
C GLY A 98 -8.58 2.84 13.82
N PHE A 99 -8.34 1.82 13.00
CA PHE A 99 -8.29 0.43 13.48
C PHE A 99 -7.06 0.15 14.36
N ARG A 100 -5.90 0.76 14.07
CA ARG A 100 -4.74 0.68 14.96
C ARG A 100 -5.05 1.17 16.38
N LYS A 101 -5.76 2.29 16.51
CA LYS A 101 -6.23 2.81 17.81
C LYS A 101 -7.18 1.82 18.49
N TYR A 102 -8.05 1.18 17.72
CA TYR A 102 -8.93 0.12 18.21
C TYR A 102 -8.15 -1.08 18.77
N LEU A 103 -7.09 -1.53 18.07
CA LEU A 103 -6.20 -2.60 18.56
C LEU A 103 -5.56 -2.24 19.91
N ILE A 104 -5.05 -1.01 20.06
CA ILE A 104 -4.44 -0.53 21.31
C ILE A 104 -5.44 -0.55 22.46
N VAL A 105 -6.63 0.03 22.27
CA VAL A 105 -7.66 0.13 23.31
C VAL A 105 -8.14 -1.25 23.77
N ASN A 106 -8.12 -2.24 22.86
CA ASN A 106 -8.46 -3.63 23.16
C ASN A 106 -7.25 -4.48 23.62
N GLY A 107 -6.14 -3.84 23.99
CA GLY A 107 -5.02 -4.50 24.69
C GLY A 107 -4.03 -5.24 23.80
N VAL A 108 -4.03 -4.99 22.49
CA VAL A 108 -2.99 -5.52 21.59
C VAL A 108 -1.70 -4.70 21.76
N GLU A 109 -0.62 -5.37 22.12
CA GLU A 109 0.68 -4.75 22.34
C GLU A 109 1.40 -4.55 21.00
N ILE A 110 1.53 -3.30 20.57
CA ILE A 110 2.14 -2.93 19.29
C ILE A 110 3.37 -2.03 19.42
N GLY A 111 3.76 -1.61 20.62
CA GLY A 111 4.82 -0.63 20.84
C GLY A 111 6.17 -1.01 20.23
N PRO A 112 6.69 -2.24 20.46
CA PRO A 112 7.92 -2.73 19.85
C PRO A 112 7.88 -2.79 18.32
N VAL A 113 6.70 -2.96 17.73
CA VAL A 113 6.51 -2.95 16.28
C VAL A 113 6.51 -1.53 15.77
N MET A 114 5.73 -0.62 16.40
CA MET A 114 5.67 0.79 16.03
C MET A 114 7.04 1.44 16.04
N ALA A 115 7.87 1.18 17.06
CA ALA A 115 9.24 1.70 17.12
C ALA A 115 10.12 1.27 15.92
N ARG A 116 9.90 0.08 15.34
CA ARG A 116 10.62 -0.37 14.14
C ARG A 116 10.11 0.31 12.88
N ILE A 117 8.79 0.51 12.79
CA ILE A 117 8.15 1.19 11.65
C ILE A 117 8.58 2.67 11.62
N GLU A 118 8.48 3.36 12.75
CA GLU A 118 8.94 4.74 12.92
C GLU A 118 10.43 4.88 12.58
N PHE A 119 11.28 3.96 13.05
CA PHE A 119 12.68 3.95 12.68
C PHE A 119 12.88 3.81 11.16
N ALA A 120 12.15 2.91 10.49
CA ALA A 120 12.26 2.74 9.05
C ALA A 120 11.84 4.00 8.29
N VAL A 121 10.67 4.57 8.60
CA VAL A 121 10.13 5.75 7.93
C VAL A 121 11.01 6.97 8.17
N GLU A 122 11.35 7.27 9.42
CA GLU A 122 12.12 8.48 9.75
C GLU A 122 13.60 8.36 9.44
N LYS A 123 14.24 7.24 9.81
CA LYS A 123 15.71 7.11 9.80
C LYS A 123 16.25 6.43 8.56
N ILE A 124 15.43 5.69 7.81
CA ILE A 124 15.87 5.10 6.55
C ILE A 124 15.36 5.94 5.37
N PHE A 125 14.10 6.37 5.39
CA PHE A 125 13.46 7.05 4.25
C PHE A 125 13.18 8.55 4.44
N GLY A 126 13.53 9.13 5.59
CA GLY A 126 13.37 10.57 5.85
C GLY A 126 14.27 11.47 5.00
N ASP A 127 14.10 12.79 5.12
CA ASP A 127 14.81 13.80 4.29
C ASP A 127 16.32 13.93 4.62
N HIS A 128 16.78 13.33 5.73
CA HIS A 128 18.19 13.27 6.19
C HIS A 128 18.95 14.61 6.25
N GLY A 129 18.27 15.75 6.11
CA GLY A 129 18.88 17.08 6.07
C GLY A 129 19.85 17.27 4.89
N ILE A 130 19.64 16.55 3.77
CA ILE A 130 20.57 16.57 2.64
C ILE A 130 20.66 17.98 2.03
N THR A 131 21.88 18.52 1.95
CA THR A 131 22.15 19.85 1.39
C THR A 131 22.55 19.76 -0.09
N GLY A 132 22.21 20.79 -0.86
CA GLY A 132 22.54 20.90 -2.29
C GLY A 132 21.48 20.31 -3.23
N GLN A 133 21.19 21.04 -4.30
CA GLN A 133 20.06 20.74 -5.20
C GLN A 133 20.18 19.36 -5.88
N ARG A 134 21.39 18.96 -6.30
CA ARG A 134 21.62 17.67 -6.97
C ARG A 134 21.41 16.49 -6.01
N ALA A 135 21.93 16.59 -4.79
CA ALA A 135 21.80 15.53 -3.80
C ALA A 135 20.35 15.38 -3.34
N ARG A 136 19.64 16.49 -3.11
CA ARG A 136 18.20 16.47 -2.81
C ARG A 136 17.38 15.82 -3.91
N ARG A 137 17.64 16.18 -5.19
CA ARG A 137 16.95 15.55 -6.32
C ARG A 137 17.24 14.05 -6.41
N ALA A 138 18.51 13.65 -6.25
CA ALA A 138 18.87 12.23 -6.28
C ALA A 138 18.17 11.45 -5.16
N TRP A 139 18.08 12.02 -3.95
CA TRP A 139 17.37 11.39 -2.83
C TRP A 139 15.85 11.36 -3.03
N LEU A 140 15.26 12.39 -3.62
CA LEU A 140 13.86 12.36 -4.03
C LEU A 140 13.61 11.21 -5.04
N CYS A 141 14.46 11.04 -6.05
CA CYS A 141 14.34 9.94 -7.00
C CYS A 141 14.47 8.56 -6.34
N GLU A 142 15.33 8.40 -5.34
CA GLU A 142 15.43 7.16 -4.55
C GLU A 142 14.12 6.85 -3.84
N ARG A 143 13.55 7.83 -3.13
CA ARG A 143 12.30 7.67 -2.40
C ARG A 143 11.12 7.42 -3.33
N LEU A 144 11.01 8.15 -4.44
CA LEU A 144 10.00 7.91 -5.47
C LEU A 144 10.08 6.46 -5.98
N GLY A 145 11.27 5.95 -6.25
CA GLY A 145 11.43 4.58 -6.73
C GLY A 145 11.11 3.50 -5.68
N ILE A 146 11.25 3.82 -4.39
CA ILE A 146 10.89 2.92 -3.28
C ILE A 146 9.38 2.91 -3.10
N TYR A 147 8.76 4.08 -3.02
CA TYR A 147 7.31 4.22 -2.83
C TYR A 147 6.52 3.76 -4.05
N ALA A 148 6.97 4.01 -5.28
CA ALA A 148 6.34 3.45 -6.48
C ALA A 148 6.35 1.91 -6.50
N ALA A 149 7.35 1.28 -5.88
CA ALA A 149 7.37 -0.18 -5.74
C ALA A 149 6.47 -0.66 -4.59
N ALA A 150 6.40 0.09 -3.48
CA ALA A 150 5.48 -0.20 -2.37
C ALA A 150 4.02 -0.11 -2.84
N GLU A 151 3.69 0.96 -3.56
CA GLU A 151 2.41 1.19 -4.22
C GLU A 151 2.01 0.03 -5.14
N HIS A 152 2.97 -0.46 -5.95
CA HIS A 152 2.67 -1.60 -6.81
C HIS A 152 2.24 -2.83 -5.99
N PHE A 153 2.81 -3.03 -4.79
CA PHE A 153 2.39 -4.12 -3.91
C PHE A 153 1.01 -3.89 -3.28
N THR A 154 0.69 -2.67 -2.87
CA THR A 154 -0.64 -2.35 -2.33
C THR A 154 -1.71 -2.54 -3.41
N ALA A 155 -1.44 -2.11 -4.64
CA ALA A 155 -2.33 -2.34 -5.79
C ALA A 155 -2.54 -3.83 -6.11
N VAL A 156 -1.49 -4.66 -6.21
CA VAL A 156 -1.66 -6.10 -6.50
C VAL A 156 -2.34 -6.85 -5.34
N VAL A 157 -2.11 -6.42 -4.09
CA VAL A 157 -2.79 -6.98 -2.91
C VAL A 157 -4.25 -6.53 -2.87
N GLY A 158 -4.54 -5.28 -3.25
CA GLY A 158 -5.89 -4.75 -3.40
C GLY A 158 -6.69 -5.53 -4.43
N GLU A 159 -6.10 -5.80 -5.60
CA GLU A 159 -6.71 -6.65 -6.61
C GLU A 159 -6.99 -8.05 -6.06
N TRP A 160 -6.02 -8.65 -5.36
CA TRP A 160 -6.20 -9.95 -4.74
C TRP A 160 -7.34 -9.96 -3.72
N LEU A 161 -7.50 -8.92 -2.91
CA LEU A 161 -8.58 -8.78 -1.91
C LEU A 161 -9.97 -8.64 -2.55
N LEU A 162 -10.04 -7.92 -3.68
CA LEU A 162 -11.27 -7.77 -4.45
C LEU A 162 -11.72 -9.09 -5.08
N ASP A 163 -10.78 -9.89 -5.57
CA ASP A 163 -11.05 -11.19 -6.21
C ASP A 163 -11.21 -12.34 -5.20
N ASN A 164 -10.94 -12.11 -3.90
CA ASN A 164 -10.93 -13.17 -2.90
C ASN A 164 -12.32 -13.55 -2.40
N VAL A 165 -12.87 -14.63 -2.95
CA VAL A 165 -14.15 -15.24 -2.53
C VAL A 165 -14.07 -15.98 -1.19
N ALA A 166 -12.88 -16.46 -0.80
CA ALA A 166 -12.72 -17.23 0.43
C ALA A 166 -12.97 -16.36 1.69
N PHE A 167 -12.73 -15.04 1.61
CA PHE A 167 -13.08 -14.10 2.68
C PHE A 167 -14.59 -13.99 2.90
N ASP A 168 -15.36 -14.03 1.81
CA ASP A 168 -16.83 -14.04 1.88
C ASP A 168 -17.32 -15.38 2.46
N GLU A 169 -16.73 -16.50 2.03
CA GLU A 169 -17.11 -17.86 2.48
C GLU A 169 -16.83 -18.10 3.97
N VAL A 170 -15.70 -17.59 4.48
CA VAL A 170 -15.33 -17.74 5.90
C VAL A 170 -16.07 -16.75 6.81
N GLY A 171 -16.69 -15.71 6.23
CA GLY A 171 -17.42 -14.69 6.96
C GLY A 171 -16.51 -13.73 7.72
N VAL A 172 -15.55 -13.10 7.03
CA VAL A 172 -14.78 -11.98 7.59
C VAL A 172 -15.72 -10.88 8.08
N ASP A 173 -15.39 -10.24 9.20
CA ASP A 173 -16.18 -9.14 9.73
C ASP A 173 -16.45 -8.08 8.63
N PRO A 174 -17.71 -7.70 8.40
CA PRO A 174 -18.08 -6.91 7.23
C PRO A 174 -17.47 -5.50 7.25
N THR A 175 -17.27 -4.89 8.42
CA THR A 175 -16.64 -3.56 8.51
C THR A 175 -15.17 -3.65 8.15
N MET A 176 -14.47 -4.67 8.66
CA MET A 176 -13.07 -4.89 8.31
C MET A 176 -12.90 -5.26 6.84
N LEU A 177 -13.75 -6.14 6.32
CA LEU A 177 -13.74 -6.52 4.90
C LEU A 177 -13.94 -5.30 4.01
N ASP A 178 -14.85 -4.40 4.40
CA ASP A 178 -15.08 -3.15 3.67
C ASP A 178 -13.85 -2.23 3.68
N LEU A 179 -13.19 -2.04 4.82
CA LEU A 179 -11.92 -1.28 4.88
C LEU A 179 -10.88 -1.85 3.91
N LEU A 180 -10.64 -3.17 3.96
CA LEU A 180 -9.61 -3.82 3.16
C LEU A 180 -9.89 -3.73 1.66
N ARG A 181 -11.15 -3.96 1.24
CA ARG A 181 -11.55 -3.90 -0.17
C ARG A 181 -11.72 -2.47 -0.68
N TRP A 182 -12.18 -1.53 0.14
CA TRP A 182 -12.26 -0.10 -0.21
C TRP A 182 -10.87 0.44 -0.50
N HIS A 183 -9.94 0.23 0.43
CA HIS A 183 -8.54 0.60 0.25
C HIS A 183 -7.99 -0.04 -1.02
N GLY A 184 -8.12 -1.37 -1.14
CA GLY A 184 -7.63 -2.10 -2.31
C GLY A 184 -8.22 -1.61 -3.64
N ALA A 185 -9.48 -1.19 -3.66
CA ALA A 185 -10.10 -0.61 -4.85
C ALA A 185 -9.52 0.76 -5.20
N GLU A 186 -9.30 1.64 -4.23
CA GLU A 186 -8.67 2.93 -4.50
C GLU A 186 -7.24 2.75 -5.01
N GLU A 187 -6.44 1.85 -4.43
CA GLU A 187 -5.08 1.52 -4.93
C GLU A 187 -5.06 1.07 -6.41
N LEU A 188 -6.15 0.47 -6.89
CA LEU A 188 -6.32 0.13 -8.31
C LEU A 188 -6.62 1.36 -9.17
N GLU A 189 -7.33 2.37 -8.66
CA GLU A 189 -7.61 3.65 -9.35
C GLU A 189 -6.29 4.40 -9.64
N HIS A 190 -5.32 4.36 -8.72
CA HIS A 190 -4.05 5.09 -8.85
C HIS A 190 -2.81 4.25 -9.12
N ARG A 191 -2.95 2.96 -9.44
CA ARG A 191 -1.85 2.01 -9.75
C ARG A 191 -0.79 2.55 -10.72
N ASN A 192 -1.18 3.44 -11.64
CA ASN A 192 -0.29 4.04 -12.63
C ASN A 192 0.47 5.25 -12.08
N VAL A 193 -0.12 6.01 -11.14
CA VAL A 193 0.31 7.35 -10.73
C VAL A 193 1.70 7.34 -10.12
N ALA A 194 1.94 6.49 -9.12
CA ALA A 194 3.24 6.44 -8.45
C ALA A 194 4.36 6.03 -9.40
N PHE A 195 4.07 5.06 -10.28
CA PHE A 195 4.99 4.59 -11.30
C PHE A 195 5.28 5.68 -12.34
N ASP A 196 4.26 6.34 -12.87
CA ASP A 196 4.38 7.39 -13.87
C ASP A 196 5.10 8.63 -13.33
N ALA A 197 4.84 9.02 -12.08
CA ALA A 197 5.59 10.08 -11.41
C ALA A 197 7.07 9.72 -11.24
N PHE A 198 7.41 8.48 -10.89
CA PHE A 198 8.81 8.03 -10.90
C PHE A 198 9.42 8.06 -12.31
N GLN A 199 8.71 7.57 -13.33
CA GLN A 199 9.18 7.57 -14.71
C GLN A 199 9.41 8.99 -15.24
N TYR A 200 8.54 9.92 -14.88
CA TYR A 200 8.62 11.32 -15.29
C TYR A 200 9.82 12.04 -14.66
N VAL A 201 10.03 11.86 -13.35
CA VAL A 201 11.06 12.60 -12.59
C VAL A 201 12.46 12.02 -12.76
N ASP A 202 12.60 10.68 -12.82
CA ASP A 202 13.86 9.95 -12.95
C ASP A 202 13.91 9.06 -14.19
N GLY A 203 12.96 8.13 -14.36
CA GLY A 203 12.90 7.20 -15.51
C GLY A 203 14.02 6.16 -15.57
N GLY A 204 14.92 6.11 -14.59
CA GLY A 204 16.08 5.24 -14.60
C GLY A 204 15.73 3.79 -14.27
N TYR A 205 15.82 2.88 -15.25
CA TYR A 205 15.55 1.44 -15.04
C TYR A 205 16.39 0.84 -13.90
N PHE A 206 17.69 1.13 -13.84
CA PHE A 206 18.56 0.60 -12.78
C PHE A 206 18.13 1.07 -11.39
N ARG A 207 17.73 2.34 -11.26
CA ARG A 207 17.23 2.88 -10.00
C ARG A 207 15.93 2.18 -9.64
N ARG A 208 14.96 2.12 -10.57
CA ARG A 208 13.67 1.43 -10.39
C ARG A 208 13.85 0.00 -9.91
N ALA A 209 14.71 -0.77 -10.58
CA ALA A 209 14.95 -2.17 -10.24
C ALA A 209 15.59 -2.32 -8.86
N ARG A 210 16.61 -1.50 -8.54
CA ARG A 210 17.28 -1.53 -7.24
C ARG A 210 16.34 -1.10 -6.11
N THR A 211 15.60 0.00 -6.28
CA THR A 211 14.65 0.48 -5.27
C THR A 211 13.51 -0.50 -5.07
N ALA A 212 13.03 -1.14 -6.13
CA ALA A 212 12.03 -2.21 -6.02
C ALA A 212 12.54 -3.38 -5.18
N LEU A 213 13.76 -3.85 -5.39
CA LEU A 213 14.34 -4.93 -4.59
C LEU A 213 14.52 -4.53 -3.11
N ILE A 214 14.96 -3.29 -2.85
CA ILE A 214 15.07 -2.74 -1.49
C ILE A 214 13.69 -2.67 -0.83
N ALA A 215 12.71 -2.07 -1.50
CA ALA A 215 11.34 -1.92 -1.02
C ALA A 215 10.72 -3.29 -0.74
N SER A 216 10.77 -4.22 -1.71
CA SER A 216 10.21 -5.57 -1.59
C SER A 216 10.82 -6.34 -0.42
N THR A 217 12.16 -6.32 -0.30
CA THR A 217 12.86 -7.06 0.76
C THR A 217 12.59 -6.45 2.13
N GLY A 218 12.64 -5.11 2.22
CA GLY A 218 12.36 -4.38 3.45
C GLY A 218 10.92 -4.57 3.92
N LEU A 219 9.96 -4.42 3.01
CA LEU A 219 8.54 -4.62 3.27
C LEU A 219 8.26 -6.06 3.68
N ALA A 220 8.78 -7.07 2.97
CA ALA A 220 8.63 -8.47 3.35
C ALA A 220 9.21 -8.75 4.74
N ALA A 221 10.43 -8.27 5.04
CA ALA A 221 11.05 -8.44 6.35
C ALA A 221 10.22 -7.79 7.47
N LEU A 222 9.77 -6.56 7.26
CA LEU A 222 8.91 -5.84 8.20
C LEU A 222 7.58 -6.58 8.39
N TRP A 223 6.95 -7.02 7.31
CA TRP A 223 5.63 -7.65 7.34
C TRP A 223 5.65 -9.00 8.05
N PHE A 224 6.54 -9.91 7.62
CA PHE A 224 6.62 -11.24 8.22
C PHE A 224 7.11 -11.19 9.66
N SER A 225 8.06 -10.31 9.99
CA SER A 225 8.52 -10.15 11.37
C SER A 225 7.43 -9.58 12.28
N THR A 226 6.63 -8.63 11.78
CA THR A 226 5.51 -8.03 12.52
C THR A 226 4.37 -9.01 12.70
N ALA A 227 3.88 -9.64 11.63
CA ALA A 227 2.82 -10.65 11.70
C ALA A 227 3.21 -11.80 12.66
N ALA A 228 4.46 -12.27 12.55
CA ALA A 228 4.96 -13.30 13.46
C ALA A 228 5.08 -12.80 14.91
N HIS A 229 5.42 -11.53 15.14
CA HIS A 229 5.48 -10.95 16.48
C HIS A 229 4.08 -10.84 17.09
N LEU A 230 3.09 -10.27 16.38
CA LEU A 230 1.72 -10.14 16.85
C LEU A 230 1.12 -11.51 17.17
N TYR A 231 1.21 -12.45 16.23
CA TYR A 231 0.72 -13.82 16.41
C TYR A 231 1.41 -14.57 17.58
N ARG A 232 2.70 -14.32 17.85
CA ARG A 232 3.40 -14.90 19.00
C ARG A 232 3.06 -14.24 20.33
N ASN A 233 2.53 -13.02 20.33
CA ASN A 233 2.20 -12.31 21.57
C ASN A 233 0.69 -12.29 21.86
N ASP A 234 -0.13 -12.76 20.93
CA ASP A 234 -1.56 -12.92 21.14
C ASP A 234 -1.88 -14.02 22.16
N LYS A 235 -2.39 -13.60 23.33
CA LYS A 235 -2.73 -14.47 24.46
C LYS A 235 -4.04 -15.24 24.28
N THR A 236 -4.86 -14.86 23.31
CA THR A 236 -6.16 -15.52 23.03
C THR A 236 -5.98 -16.86 22.31
N ILE A 237 -4.84 -17.06 21.64
CA ILE A 237 -4.52 -18.26 20.88
C ILE A 237 -4.06 -19.39 21.82
N THR A 238 -4.95 -20.35 22.09
CA THR A 238 -4.69 -21.47 23.01
C THR A 238 -3.80 -22.57 22.43
N ARG A 239 -3.82 -22.80 21.12
CA ARG A 239 -3.03 -23.84 20.43
C ARG A 239 -2.24 -23.25 19.27
N ARG A 240 -1.07 -22.70 19.59
CA ARG A 240 -0.24 -22.00 18.62
C ARG A 240 0.66 -22.97 17.82
N ARG A 241 0.54 -22.95 16.50
CA ARG A 241 1.53 -23.55 15.58
C ARG A 241 2.71 -22.61 15.39
N ALA A 242 3.88 -23.14 15.04
CA ALA A 242 4.99 -22.29 14.60
C ALA A 242 4.54 -21.40 13.43
N TRP A 243 4.93 -20.12 13.46
CA TRP A 243 4.43 -19.13 12.51
C TRP A 243 4.63 -19.49 11.02
N PRO A 244 5.70 -20.18 10.57
CA PRO A 244 5.82 -20.56 9.15
C PRO A 244 4.78 -21.62 8.76
N VAL A 245 4.41 -22.51 9.70
CA VAL A 245 3.37 -23.50 9.49
C VAL A 245 2.00 -22.82 9.46
N ALA A 246 1.76 -21.87 10.35
CA ALA A 246 0.52 -21.08 10.35
C ALA A 246 0.36 -20.27 9.05
N PHE A 247 1.44 -19.62 8.59
CA PHE A 247 1.51 -18.95 7.29
C PHE A 247 1.15 -19.89 6.14
N ALA A 248 1.81 -21.06 6.06
CA ALA A 248 1.57 -22.01 4.98
C ALA A 248 0.12 -22.52 4.96
N LEU A 249 -0.49 -22.71 6.12
CA LEU A 249 -1.89 -23.13 6.23
C LEU A 249 -2.85 -22.01 5.84
N ALA A 250 -2.64 -20.79 6.33
CA ALA A 250 -3.45 -19.62 5.98
C ALA A 250 -3.39 -19.34 4.46
N SER A 251 -2.20 -19.42 3.87
CA SER A 251 -2.01 -19.24 2.42
C SER A 251 -2.70 -20.33 1.61
N ARG A 252 -2.61 -21.61 2.04
CA ARG A 252 -3.34 -22.71 1.39
C ARG A 252 -4.86 -22.55 1.45
N ARG A 253 -5.37 -21.90 2.49
CA ARG A 253 -6.79 -21.56 2.66
C ARG A 253 -7.17 -20.24 2.00
N GLN A 254 -6.25 -19.62 1.24
CA GLN A 254 -6.46 -18.34 0.57
C GLN A 254 -6.77 -17.18 1.53
N MET A 255 -6.36 -17.28 2.79
CA MET A 255 -6.56 -16.21 3.79
C MET A 255 -5.49 -15.12 3.71
N ILE A 256 -4.35 -15.43 3.08
CA ILE A 256 -3.25 -14.51 2.82
C ILE A 256 -2.58 -14.88 1.48
N PRO A 257 -1.92 -13.92 0.79
CA PRO A 257 -1.14 -14.22 -0.40
C PRO A 257 0.01 -15.19 -0.12
N GLY A 258 0.27 -16.10 -1.07
CA GLY A 258 1.40 -17.02 -0.99
C GLY A 258 2.74 -16.38 -1.37
N ILE A 259 3.83 -17.03 -0.97
CA ILE A 259 5.19 -16.58 -1.35
C ILE A 259 5.38 -16.55 -2.88
N SER A 260 4.79 -17.50 -3.60
CA SER A 260 4.84 -17.53 -5.07
C SER A 260 4.21 -16.29 -5.72
N PHE A 261 3.07 -15.84 -5.18
CA PHE A 261 2.40 -14.61 -5.63
C PHE A 261 3.34 -13.41 -5.46
N LEU A 262 3.96 -13.25 -4.29
CA LEU A 262 4.89 -12.14 -4.05
C LEU A 262 6.09 -12.15 -5.02
N PHE A 263 6.69 -13.32 -5.25
CA PHE A 263 7.80 -13.44 -6.21
C PHE A 263 7.38 -13.15 -7.64
N GLU A 264 6.18 -13.57 -8.05
CA GLU A 264 5.64 -13.27 -9.36
C GLU A 264 5.47 -11.76 -9.58
N GLN A 265 4.86 -11.05 -8.61
CA GLN A 265 4.67 -9.60 -8.71
C GLN A 265 6.00 -8.84 -8.75
N ILE A 266 6.99 -9.24 -7.95
CA ILE A 266 8.36 -8.68 -8.03
C ILE A 266 8.95 -8.90 -9.42
N TYR A 267 8.87 -10.13 -9.93
CA TYR A 267 9.42 -10.47 -11.23
C TYR A 267 8.76 -9.67 -12.35
N LEU A 268 7.43 -9.47 -12.31
CA LEU A 268 6.70 -8.64 -13.26
C LEU A 268 7.18 -7.19 -13.20
N TYR A 269 7.23 -6.58 -12.01
CA TYR A 269 7.66 -5.19 -11.82
C TYR A 269 9.09 -4.92 -12.32
N LEU A 270 9.99 -5.90 -12.17
CA LEU A 270 11.38 -5.79 -12.61
C LEU A 270 11.56 -5.87 -14.13
N ARG A 271 10.54 -6.26 -14.91
CA ARG A 271 10.69 -6.36 -16.38
C ARG A 271 10.94 -4.98 -17.00
N PRO A 272 11.88 -4.84 -17.96
CA PRO A 272 12.17 -3.54 -18.60
C PRO A 272 10.95 -2.84 -19.22
N GLY A 273 10.03 -3.60 -19.82
CA GLY A 273 8.79 -3.09 -20.42
C GLY A 273 7.57 -3.11 -19.51
N PHE A 274 7.75 -3.33 -18.19
CA PHE A 274 6.64 -3.33 -17.24
C PHE A 274 5.97 -1.95 -17.14
N HIS A 275 4.64 -1.97 -17.06
CA HIS A 275 3.80 -0.84 -16.69
C HIS A 275 2.58 -1.31 -15.88
N PRO A 276 2.18 -0.63 -14.78
CA PRO A 276 1.04 -1.05 -13.95
C PRO A 276 -0.31 -1.16 -14.66
N SER A 277 -0.56 -0.36 -15.70
CA SER A 277 -1.75 -0.46 -16.57
C SER A 277 -1.93 -1.84 -17.25
N SER A 278 -0.96 -2.73 -17.16
CA SER A 278 -1.11 -4.12 -17.61
C SER A 278 -1.72 -5.05 -16.55
N MET A 279 -1.93 -4.55 -15.33
CA MET A 279 -2.65 -5.20 -14.24
C MET A 279 -4.16 -5.23 -14.54
N GLY A 280 -4.93 -6.00 -13.77
CA GLY A 280 -6.27 -6.40 -14.16
C GLY A 280 -7.30 -5.28 -14.31
N ASP A 281 -8.51 -5.67 -14.67
CA ASP A 281 -9.61 -4.78 -15.04
C ASP A 281 -9.96 -3.76 -13.94
N ILE A 282 -9.78 -2.46 -14.22
CA ILE A 282 -10.09 -1.36 -13.29
C ILE A 282 -11.59 -1.29 -12.97
N ASP A 283 -12.47 -1.85 -13.81
CA ASP A 283 -13.91 -1.86 -13.57
C ASP A 283 -14.26 -2.63 -12.29
N LYS A 284 -13.41 -3.56 -11.81
CA LYS A 284 -13.64 -4.23 -10.53
C LYS A 284 -13.54 -3.26 -9.34
N ALA A 285 -12.60 -2.31 -9.39
CA ALA A 285 -12.45 -1.29 -8.36
C ALA A 285 -13.67 -0.36 -8.35
N VAL A 286 -14.05 0.13 -9.54
CA VAL A 286 -15.23 1.00 -9.71
C VAL A 286 -16.51 0.30 -9.22
N ARG A 287 -16.70 -0.98 -9.59
CA ARG A 287 -17.85 -1.79 -9.12
C ARG A 287 -17.87 -1.93 -7.61
N TYR A 288 -16.72 -2.17 -6.98
CA TYR A 288 -16.66 -2.32 -5.53
C TYR A 288 -16.95 -0.99 -4.82
N LEU A 289 -16.34 0.10 -5.26
CA LEU A 289 -16.55 1.43 -4.67
C LEU A 289 -18.03 1.86 -4.73
N ALA A 290 -18.74 1.49 -5.79
CA ALA A 290 -20.18 1.75 -5.93
C ALA A 290 -21.06 0.99 -4.92
N ILE A 291 -20.56 -0.10 -4.33
CA ILE A 291 -21.30 -0.91 -3.34
C ILE A 291 -20.73 -0.84 -1.92
N SER A 292 -19.52 -0.30 -1.74
CA SER A 292 -18.87 -0.14 -0.44
C SER A 292 -19.74 0.68 0.51
N PRO A 293 -20.16 0.12 1.66
CA PRO A 293 -20.88 0.86 2.68
C PRO A 293 -20.20 2.17 3.09
N ALA A 294 -18.89 2.14 3.31
CA ALA A 294 -18.12 3.31 3.72
C ALA A 294 -18.04 4.37 2.61
N ALA A 295 -17.79 3.96 1.36
CA ALA A 295 -17.73 4.89 0.23
C ALA A 295 -19.09 5.56 -0.02
N ARG A 296 -20.18 4.78 -0.02
CA ARG A 296 -21.54 5.31 -0.21
C ARG A 296 -21.98 6.25 0.91
N ALA A 297 -21.56 5.99 2.15
CA ALA A 297 -21.84 6.88 3.27
C ALA A 297 -21.11 8.23 3.18
N ALA A 298 -19.97 8.28 2.47
CA ALA A 298 -19.19 9.50 2.28
C ALA A 298 -19.75 10.42 1.17
N GLU A 299 -20.67 9.93 0.33
CA GLU A 299 -21.36 10.70 -0.72
C GLU A 299 -22.63 11.43 -0.23
N LEU A 300 -23.08 11.13 1.00
CA LEU A 300 -24.29 11.67 1.63
C LEU A 300 -23.99 12.88 2.52
#